data_AF-A0A3G9J9Q4-F1
#
_entry.id   AF-A0A3G9J9Q4-F1
#
_cell.length_a   1.000
_cell.length_b   1.000
_cell.length_c   1.000
_cell.angle_alpha   90.00
_cell.angle_beta   90.00
_cell.angle_gamma   90.00
#
_symmetry.space_group_name_H-M   'P 1'
#
loop_
_entity.id
_entity.type
_entity.pdbx_description
1 polymer ?
#
loop_
_entity_poly.entity_id
_entity_poly.type
_entity_poly.pdbx_seq_one_letter_code
_entity_poly.pdbx_strand_id
1 'polypeptide(L)'
;MMLGILLCVCLSACGSGAVINSNKIATTNDGQLMKQTLQYYQKGQFKKATDSAKRLSKVFNSEYTMSEGMKKAYNKLLAGKDVTAYYLYDIDNDGKPELCYVVGEIEASMTMYVVSYKNKLIKDGSIACGHSVFNAYPQHNGMVMLMGQMGYEEISLMTLKNNKLKVKTLNDRENVKDYLPLGLSLNDHTANGKLNRVIK
;
A
#
# COMPACT_ATOMS: atom_id res chain seq x y z
N MET A 1 -4.53 -67.73 26.93
CA MET A 1 -4.04 -66.35 27.15
C MET A 1 -3.79 -65.71 25.79
N MET A 2 -4.50 -64.61 25.51
CA MET A 2 -4.32 -63.56 24.47
C MET A 2 -4.09 -64.01 23.00
N LEU A 3 -5.08 -63.92 22.12
CA LEU A 3 -5.55 -62.73 21.35
C LEU A 3 -4.45 -61.98 20.58
N GLY A 4 -4.51 -62.08 19.24
CA GLY A 4 -3.86 -61.18 18.31
C GLY A 4 -4.81 -60.88 17.15
N ILE A 5 -5.63 -59.84 17.29
CA ILE A 5 -6.48 -59.31 16.21
C ILE A 5 -5.63 -58.35 15.37
N LEU A 6 -5.52 -58.66 14.07
CA LEU A 6 -4.88 -57.84 13.06
C LEU A 6 -5.80 -56.62 12.77
N LEU A 7 -5.49 -55.46 13.33
CA LEU A 7 -6.21 -54.23 13.05
C LEU A 7 -5.62 -53.56 11.80
N CYS A 8 -6.34 -53.66 10.68
CA CYS A 8 -6.04 -52.92 9.46
C CYS A 8 -6.44 -51.45 9.67
N VAL A 9 -5.47 -50.57 9.93
CA VAL A 9 -5.71 -49.12 9.97
C VAL A 9 -5.52 -48.57 8.57
N CYS A 10 -6.62 -48.42 7.85
CA CYS A 10 -6.69 -47.58 6.67
C CYS A 10 -6.40 -46.13 7.08
N LEU A 11 -5.19 -45.62 6.79
CA LEU A 11 -4.95 -44.18 6.78
C LEU A 11 -5.67 -43.58 5.58
N SER A 12 -6.91 -43.14 5.79
CA SER A 12 -7.54 -42.16 4.93
C SER A 12 -6.78 -40.84 5.05
N ALA A 13 -5.92 -40.57 4.07
CA ALA A 13 -5.39 -39.24 3.84
C ALA A 13 -6.56 -38.32 3.44
N CYS A 14 -7.25 -37.75 4.42
CA CYS A 14 -8.05 -36.55 4.22
C CYS A 14 -7.08 -35.39 3.93
N GLY A 15 -6.64 -35.31 2.68
CA GLY A 15 -6.00 -34.12 2.14
C GLY A 15 -7.00 -32.99 2.14
N SER A 16 -7.10 -32.26 3.24
CA SER A 16 -7.66 -30.91 3.25
C SER A 16 -6.70 -30.03 2.48
N GLY A 17 -6.78 -30.06 1.15
CA GLY A 17 -6.14 -29.09 0.29
C GLY A 17 -6.71 -27.73 0.64
N ALA A 18 -6.01 -26.98 1.50
CA ALA A 18 -6.30 -25.58 1.69
C ALA A 18 -6.25 -24.92 0.31
N VAL A 19 -7.39 -24.42 -0.16
CA VAL A 19 -7.43 -23.58 -1.37
C VAL A 19 -6.75 -22.28 -0.99
N ILE A 20 -5.43 -22.23 -1.16
CA ILE A 20 -4.67 -21.02 -0.91
C ILE A 20 -4.96 -20.10 -2.10
N ASN A 21 -5.72 -19.02 -1.84
CA ASN A 21 -6.06 -18.01 -2.82
C ASN A 21 -4.77 -17.43 -3.43
N SER A 22 -4.58 -17.57 -4.74
CA SER A 22 -3.39 -17.10 -5.48
C SER A 22 -3.12 -15.61 -5.28
N ASN A 23 -4.18 -14.80 -5.10
CA ASN A 23 -4.05 -13.38 -4.79
C ASN A 23 -3.34 -13.16 -3.45
N LYS A 24 -3.70 -13.95 -2.42
CA LYS A 24 -3.09 -13.86 -1.08
C LYS A 24 -1.61 -14.27 -1.10
N ILE A 25 -1.22 -15.25 -1.93
CA ILE A 25 0.18 -15.67 -2.10
C ILE A 25 0.98 -14.56 -2.79
N ALA A 26 0.46 -13.99 -3.89
CA ALA A 26 1.11 -12.88 -4.59
C ALA A 26 1.34 -11.68 -3.66
N THR A 27 0.33 -11.29 -2.87
CA THR A 27 0.43 -10.24 -1.85
C THR A 27 1.49 -10.53 -0.79
N THR A 28 1.69 -11.81 -0.42
CA THR A 28 2.73 -12.21 0.55
C THR A 28 4.13 -12.04 -0.01
N ASN A 29 4.35 -12.53 -1.24
CA ASN A 29 5.64 -12.41 -1.90
C ASN A 29 6.00 -10.95 -2.18
N ASP A 30 5.05 -10.17 -2.67
CA ASP A 30 5.22 -8.74 -2.93
C ASP A 30 5.52 -7.96 -1.64
N GLY A 31 4.89 -8.30 -0.52
CA GLY A 31 5.18 -7.69 0.78
C GLY A 31 6.62 -7.94 1.25
N GLN A 32 7.07 -9.19 1.13
CA GLN A 32 8.45 -9.56 1.46
C GLN A 32 9.48 -8.91 0.54
N LEU A 33 9.22 -8.88 -0.78
CA LEU A 33 10.09 -8.22 -1.75
C LEU A 33 10.13 -6.71 -1.53
N MET A 34 9.00 -6.07 -1.19
CA MET A 34 8.97 -4.65 -0.86
C MET A 34 9.81 -4.38 0.37
N LYS A 35 9.63 -5.15 1.46
CA LYS A 35 10.45 -5.05 2.68
C LYS A 35 11.94 -5.15 2.37
N GLN A 36 12.33 -6.15 1.58
CA GLN A 36 13.72 -6.35 1.19
C GLN A 36 14.26 -5.17 0.36
N THR A 37 13.47 -4.68 -0.59
CA THR A 37 13.80 -3.52 -1.42
C THR A 37 14.06 -2.29 -0.56
N LEU A 38 13.15 -1.97 0.37
CA LEU A 38 13.29 -0.85 1.29
C LEU A 38 14.50 -1.00 2.22
N GLN A 39 14.78 -2.20 2.70
CA GLN A 39 15.97 -2.46 3.53
C GLN A 39 17.28 -2.26 2.77
N TYR A 40 17.36 -2.67 1.49
CA TYR A 40 18.53 -2.39 0.66
C TYR A 40 18.67 -0.91 0.38
N TYR A 41 17.57 -0.23 0.07
CA TYR A 41 17.56 1.21 -0.20
C TYR A 41 18.03 2.02 1.01
N GLN A 42 17.47 1.71 2.19
CA GLN A 42 17.85 2.34 3.46
C GLN A 42 19.34 2.19 3.78
N LYS A 43 19.98 1.10 3.34
CA LYS A 43 21.40 0.83 3.54
C LYS A 43 22.30 1.42 2.43
N GLY A 44 21.74 2.18 1.49
CA GLY A 44 22.47 2.69 0.32
C GLY A 44 22.86 1.61 -0.70
N GLN A 45 22.31 0.39 -0.59
CA GLN A 45 22.61 -0.73 -1.49
C GLN A 45 21.73 -0.65 -2.76
N PHE A 46 21.80 0.48 -3.48
CA PHE A 46 20.85 0.82 -4.53
C PHE A 46 20.75 -0.21 -5.66
N LYS A 47 21.88 -0.81 -6.08
CA LYS A 47 21.84 -1.89 -7.09
C LYS A 47 20.98 -3.08 -6.63
N LYS A 48 21.14 -3.51 -5.37
CA LYS A 48 20.35 -4.61 -4.80
C LYS A 48 18.88 -4.22 -4.62
N ALA A 49 18.63 -2.97 -4.24
CA ALA A 49 17.27 -2.43 -4.19
C ALA A 49 16.62 -2.51 -5.58
N THR A 50 17.29 -2.06 -6.63
CA THR A 50 16.80 -2.14 -8.02
C THR A 50 16.54 -3.58 -8.45
N ASP A 51 17.48 -4.50 -8.21
CA ASP A 51 17.34 -5.90 -8.61
C ASP A 51 16.15 -6.57 -7.88
N SER A 52 15.89 -6.18 -6.63
CA SER A 52 14.72 -6.61 -5.87
C SER A 52 13.42 -5.97 -6.38
N ALA A 53 13.42 -4.66 -6.62
CA ALA A 53 12.26 -3.89 -7.07
C ALA A 53 11.70 -4.38 -8.42
N LYS A 54 12.58 -4.79 -9.34
CA LYS A 54 12.20 -5.36 -10.65
C LYS A 54 11.34 -6.63 -10.57
N ARG A 55 11.32 -7.29 -9.41
CA ARG A 55 10.54 -8.52 -9.17
C ARG A 55 9.18 -8.25 -8.54
N LEU A 56 8.89 -7.01 -8.15
CA LEU A 56 7.60 -6.62 -7.63
C LEU A 56 6.56 -6.66 -8.76
N SER A 57 5.32 -7.02 -8.42
CA SER A 57 4.19 -6.71 -9.28
C SER A 57 4.16 -5.21 -9.60
N LYS A 58 3.75 -4.82 -10.82
CA LYS A 58 3.78 -3.41 -11.23
C LYS A 58 2.75 -2.56 -10.48
N VAL A 59 1.54 -3.07 -10.35
CA VAL A 59 0.39 -2.38 -9.76
C VAL A 59 -0.11 -3.18 -8.59
N PHE A 60 -0.53 -2.48 -7.53
CA PHE A 60 -1.19 -3.11 -6.40
C PHE A 60 -2.71 -3.09 -6.58
N ASN A 61 -3.31 -4.28 -6.58
CA ASN A 61 -4.77 -4.44 -6.64
C ASN A 61 -5.27 -4.88 -5.26
N SER A 62 -5.78 -3.93 -4.47
CA SER A 62 -6.52 -4.23 -3.26
C SER A 62 -8.01 -4.04 -3.46
N GLU A 63 -8.77 -5.06 -3.06
CA GLU A 63 -10.20 -4.95 -2.86
C GLU A 63 -10.46 -4.85 -1.36
N TYR A 64 -10.94 -3.69 -0.92
CA TYR A 64 -11.32 -3.48 0.48
C TYR A 64 -12.83 -3.55 0.62
N THR A 65 -13.28 -4.35 1.60
CA THR A 65 -14.69 -4.29 2.01
C THR A 65 -14.87 -3.13 2.97
N MET A 66 -15.56 -2.09 2.52
CA MET A 66 -15.88 -0.92 3.35
C MET A 66 -17.33 -0.98 3.84
N SER A 67 -17.57 -0.51 5.07
CA SER A 67 -18.93 -0.30 5.56
C SER A 67 -19.62 0.84 4.81
N GLU A 68 -20.96 0.79 4.71
CA GLU A 68 -21.75 1.86 4.10
C GLU A 68 -21.53 3.23 4.76
N GLY A 69 -21.33 3.25 6.09
CA GLY A 69 -21.00 4.47 6.82
C GLY A 69 -19.66 5.08 6.39
N MET A 70 -18.64 4.25 6.19
CA MET A 70 -17.32 4.66 5.71
C MET A 70 -17.40 5.20 4.27
N LYS A 71 -18.03 4.46 3.36
CA LYS A 71 -18.23 4.88 1.96
C LYS A 71 -18.93 6.23 1.88
N LYS A 72 -20.04 6.40 2.62
CA LYS A 72 -20.80 7.66 2.67
C LYS A 72 -19.95 8.80 3.23
N ALA A 73 -19.16 8.56 4.28
CA ALA A 73 -18.31 9.58 4.89
C ALA A 73 -17.19 10.03 3.95
N TYR A 74 -16.49 9.09 3.31
CA TYR A 74 -15.44 9.39 2.34
C TYR A 74 -15.98 10.10 1.09
N ASN A 75 -17.07 9.60 0.51
CA ASN A 75 -17.73 10.27 -0.63
C ASN A 75 -18.15 11.71 -0.27
N LYS A 76 -18.72 11.92 0.93
CA LYS A 76 -19.08 13.27 1.40
C LYS A 76 -17.85 14.17 1.60
N LEU A 77 -16.73 13.62 2.09
CA LEU A 77 -15.50 14.38 2.27
C LEU A 77 -14.92 14.87 0.94
N LEU A 78 -14.94 14.01 -0.09
CA LEU A 78 -14.45 14.34 -1.42
C LEU A 78 -15.40 15.24 -2.20
N ALA A 79 -16.71 15.20 -1.90
CA ALA A 79 -17.70 16.06 -2.54
C ALA A 79 -17.38 17.55 -2.33
N GLY A 80 -17.21 18.28 -3.44
CA GLY A 80 -16.92 19.72 -3.42
C GLY A 80 -15.44 20.07 -3.24
N LYS A 81 -14.54 19.09 -3.30
CA LYS A 81 -13.09 19.32 -3.35
C LYS A 81 -12.58 19.14 -4.78
N ASP A 82 -11.63 20.00 -5.16
CA ASP A 82 -10.85 19.82 -6.37
C ASP A 82 -9.72 18.81 -6.09
N VAL A 83 -10.06 17.53 -6.20
CA VAL A 83 -9.18 16.41 -5.86
C VAL A 83 -8.47 15.96 -7.13
N THR A 84 -7.14 16.07 -7.13
CA THR A 84 -6.29 15.66 -8.25
C THR A 84 -6.19 14.14 -8.36
N ALA A 85 -6.06 13.46 -7.21
CA ALA A 85 -5.95 12.00 -7.12
C ALA A 85 -6.52 11.52 -5.78
N TYR A 86 -7.00 10.28 -5.73
CA TYR A 86 -7.24 9.62 -4.44
C TYR A 86 -6.96 8.12 -4.47
N TYR A 87 -6.57 7.60 -3.33
CA TYR A 87 -6.20 6.22 -3.09
C TYR A 87 -6.93 5.71 -1.85
N LEU A 88 -7.29 4.44 -1.88
CA LEU A 88 -7.76 3.69 -0.72
C LEU A 88 -6.69 2.68 -0.37
N TYR A 89 -6.14 2.77 0.84
CA TYR A 89 -5.07 1.87 1.26
C TYR A 89 -5.05 1.71 2.78
N ASP A 90 -4.89 0.47 3.25
CA ASP A 90 -4.81 0.11 4.67
C ASP A 90 -3.37 0.33 5.18
N ILE A 91 -3.11 1.53 5.70
CA ILE A 91 -1.77 1.98 6.12
C ILE A 91 -1.39 1.34 7.46
N ASP A 92 -2.34 1.16 8.37
CA ASP A 92 -2.07 0.57 9.70
C ASP A 92 -2.27 -0.94 9.78
N ASN A 93 -2.67 -1.56 8.66
CA ASN A 93 -2.85 -2.99 8.45
C ASN A 93 -3.93 -3.56 9.41
N ASP A 94 -5.01 -2.80 9.65
CA ASP A 94 -6.15 -3.18 10.50
C ASP A 94 -7.31 -3.83 9.70
N GLY A 95 -7.16 -3.94 8.39
CA GLY A 95 -8.15 -4.47 7.45
C GLY A 95 -9.13 -3.43 6.91
N LYS A 96 -8.98 -2.15 7.27
CA LYS A 96 -9.81 -1.05 6.77
C LYS A 96 -8.94 -0.05 6.03
N PRO A 97 -9.36 0.41 4.84
CA PRO A 97 -8.57 1.39 4.12
C PRO A 97 -8.73 2.79 4.70
N GLU A 98 -7.61 3.50 4.79
CA GLU A 98 -7.60 4.95 4.84
C GLU A 98 -7.89 5.55 3.46
N LEU A 99 -8.55 6.70 3.48
CA LEU A 99 -8.64 7.58 2.33
C LEU A 99 -7.41 8.49 2.28
N CYS A 100 -6.62 8.36 1.24
CA CYS A 100 -5.53 9.27 0.90
C CYS A 100 -5.96 10.10 -0.31
N TYR A 101 -6.14 11.41 -0.17
CA TYR A 101 -6.53 12.28 -1.29
C TYR A 101 -5.55 13.42 -1.48
N VAL A 102 -5.27 13.73 -2.74
CA VAL A 102 -4.31 14.75 -3.15
C VAL A 102 -5.05 15.98 -3.66
N VAL A 103 -4.61 17.14 -3.23
CA VAL A 103 -5.06 18.45 -3.72
C VAL A 103 -3.85 19.33 -4.00
N GLY A 104 -3.98 20.24 -4.96
CA GLY A 104 -2.96 21.21 -5.31
C GLY A 104 -3.24 21.79 -6.69
N GLU A 105 -2.89 23.07 -6.89
CA GLU A 105 -3.10 23.75 -8.17
C GLU A 105 -1.97 23.46 -9.16
N ILE A 106 -0.76 23.24 -8.65
CA ILE A 106 0.44 22.97 -9.42
C ILE A 106 1.21 21.81 -8.79
N GLU A 107 2.02 21.11 -9.58
CA GLU A 107 2.74 19.91 -9.13
C GLU A 107 3.56 20.15 -7.85
N ALA A 108 4.19 21.32 -7.73
CA ALA A 108 4.99 21.69 -6.57
C ALA A 108 4.17 21.98 -5.28
N SER A 109 2.87 22.25 -5.39
CA SER A 109 1.99 22.53 -4.24
C SER A 109 1.09 21.34 -3.85
N MET A 110 1.28 20.19 -4.50
CA MET A 110 0.50 18.98 -4.23
C MET A 110 0.70 18.52 -2.79
N THR A 111 -0.42 18.33 -2.09
CA THR A 111 -0.48 17.84 -0.72
C THR A 111 -1.43 16.65 -0.64
N MET A 112 -0.95 15.55 -0.06
CA MET A 112 -1.78 14.41 0.30
C MET A 112 -2.30 14.56 1.72
N TYR A 113 -3.60 14.32 1.89
CA TYR A 113 -4.26 14.21 3.19
C TYR A 113 -4.65 12.75 3.46
N VAL A 114 -4.42 12.28 4.68
CA VAL A 114 -4.73 10.92 5.12
C VAL A 114 -5.86 10.96 6.15
N VAL A 115 -6.90 10.16 5.92
CA VAL A 115 -8.12 10.14 6.73
C VAL A 115 -8.60 8.71 6.96
N SER A 116 -8.69 8.33 8.24
CA SER A 116 -9.28 7.07 8.71
C SER A 116 -10.77 7.22 9.02
N TYR A 117 -11.48 6.10 9.15
CA TYR A 117 -12.86 6.05 9.62
C TYR A 117 -13.06 5.09 10.79
N LYS A 118 -13.45 5.64 11.95
CA LYS A 118 -13.83 4.87 13.16
C LYS A 118 -15.18 5.39 13.67
N ASN A 119 -16.26 5.01 12.98
CA ASN A 119 -17.63 5.55 13.10
C ASN A 119 -17.79 7.03 12.71
N LYS A 120 -16.68 7.78 12.67
CA LYS A 120 -16.52 9.14 12.17
C LYS A 120 -15.17 9.27 11.47
N LEU A 121 -15.03 10.30 10.65
CA LEU A 121 -13.75 10.65 10.01
C LEU A 121 -12.74 11.10 11.06
N ILE A 122 -11.50 10.63 10.92
CA ILE A 122 -10.34 11.05 11.72
C ILE A 122 -9.30 11.61 10.75
N LYS A 123 -8.87 12.85 10.97
CA LYS A 123 -7.79 13.45 10.17
C LYS A 123 -6.45 13.00 10.73
N ASP A 124 -5.79 12.08 10.07
CA ASP A 124 -4.54 11.50 10.56
C ASP A 124 -3.34 12.40 10.26
N GLY A 125 -3.40 13.18 9.18
CA GLY A 125 -2.41 14.19 8.86
C GLY A 125 -2.34 14.50 7.38
N SER A 126 -1.27 15.18 6.99
CA SER A 126 -0.98 15.51 5.60
C SER A 126 0.52 15.55 5.35
N ILE A 127 0.90 15.47 4.08
CA ILE A 127 2.29 15.57 3.63
C ILE A 127 2.33 16.25 2.25
N ALA A 128 3.35 17.07 2.01
CA ALA A 128 3.67 17.53 0.66
C ALA A 128 4.11 16.33 -0.20
N CYS A 129 3.64 16.28 -1.43
CA CYS A 129 3.83 15.11 -2.30
C CYS A 129 3.97 15.47 -3.79
N GLY A 130 4.49 16.65 -4.09
CA GLY A 130 4.91 16.98 -5.46
C GLY A 130 5.93 15.97 -5.96
N HIS A 131 5.91 15.68 -7.27
CA HIS A 131 6.84 14.75 -7.92
C HIS A 131 6.94 13.35 -7.25
N SER A 132 5.85 12.91 -6.62
CA SER A 132 5.81 11.68 -5.83
C SER A 132 4.88 10.65 -6.42
N VAL A 133 5.26 9.38 -6.28
CA VAL A 133 4.40 8.22 -6.52
C VAL A 133 4.19 7.45 -5.22
N PHE A 134 3.03 6.81 -5.10
CA PHE A 134 2.63 6.07 -3.90
C PHE A 134 2.51 4.59 -4.20
N ASN A 135 3.13 3.77 -3.37
CA ASN A 135 3.25 2.34 -3.54
C ASN A 135 2.79 1.61 -2.27
N ALA A 136 2.12 0.47 -2.46
CA ALA A 136 1.68 -0.37 -1.35
C ALA A 136 2.86 -1.01 -0.62
N TYR A 137 2.71 -1.24 0.68
CA TYR A 137 3.58 -2.09 1.49
C TYR A 137 2.79 -3.26 2.10
N PRO A 138 2.31 -4.21 1.27
CA PRO A 138 1.37 -5.21 1.73
C PRO A 138 1.92 -6.06 2.88
N GLN A 139 1.03 -6.39 3.83
CA GLN A 139 1.33 -7.18 5.05
C GLN A 139 2.26 -6.49 6.05
N HIS A 140 2.51 -5.20 5.85
CA HIS A 140 3.29 -4.37 6.74
C HIS A 140 2.57 -3.06 6.99
N ASN A 141 2.84 -2.44 8.13
CA ASN A 141 2.31 -1.12 8.40
C ASN A 141 3.07 -0.11 7.54
N GLY A 142 2.34 0.59 6.70
CA GLY A 142 2.78 1.78 6.02
C GLY A 142 2.46 1.80 4.54
N MET A 143 2.59 2.98 3.95
CA MET A 143 2.57 3.24 2.53
C MET A 143 3.92 3.82 2.13
N VAL A 144 4.42 3.45 0.97
CA VAL A 144 5.71 3.95 0.47
C VAL A 144 5.46 5.15 -0.42
N MET A 145 6.21 6.21 -0.20
CA MET A 145 6.27 7.38 -1.08
C MET A 145 7.66 7.43 -1.72
N LEU A 146 7.71 7.40 -3.05
CA LEU A 146 8.93 7.64 -3.81
C LEU A 146 8.82 9.01 -4.46
N MET A 147 9.72 9.92 -4.11
CA MET A 147 9.85 11.24 -4.72
C MET A 147 11.01 11.21 -5.71
N GLY A 148 10.81 11.78 -6.90
CA GLY A 148 11.86 11.88 -7.91
C GLY A 148 11.78 13.19 -8.68
N GLN A 149 12.82 14.02 -8.59
CA GLN A 149 12.89 15.30 -9.31
C GLN A 149 14.33 15.67 -9.65
N MET A 150 14.59 16.04 -10.90
CA MET A 150 15.89 16.60 -11.36
C MET A 150 17.13 15.79 -10.93
N GLY A 151 17.03 14.46 -10.91
CA GLY A 151 18.13 13.57 -10.52
C GLY A 151 18.27 13.36 -9.02
N TYR A 152 17.38 13.93 -8.21
CA TYR A 152 17.18 13.59 -6.80
C TYR A 152 16.08 12.54 -6.67
N GLU A 153 16.32 11.54 -5.82
CA GLU A 153 15.36 10.52 -5.47
C GLU A 153 15.33 10.31 -3.95
N GLU A 154 14.13 10.21 -3.37
CA GLU A 154 13.94 9.89 -1.96
C GLU A 154 12.86 8.82 -1.79
N ILE A 155 13.09 7.89 -0.86
CA ILE A 155 12.04 6.99 -0.39
C ILE A 155 11.69 7.31 1.06
N SER A 156 10.42 7.59 1.27
CA SER A 156 9.80 7.83 2.57
C SER A 156 8.77 6.74 2.89
N LEU A 157 8.74 6.30 4.15
CA LEU A 157 7.72 5.40 4.67
C LEU A 157 6.70 6.19 5.49
N MET A 158 5.45 6.16 5.03
CA MET A 158 4.29 6.78 5.69
C MET A 158 3.60 5.73 6.55
N THR A 159 3.49 5.97 7.86
CA THR A 159 2.85 5.06 8.82
C THR A 159 1.83 5.80 9.66
N LEU A 160 0.88 5.08 10.26
CA LEU A 160 0.00 5.62 11.28
C LEU A 160 0.42 5.12 12.66
N LYS A 161 0.53 6.04 13.61
CA LYS A 161 0.70 5.72 15.03
C LYS A 161 -0.28 6.54 15.84
N ASN A 162 -1.23 5.86 16.49
CA ASN A 162 -2.30 6.48 17.28
C ASN A 162 -3.13 7.50 16.45
N ASN A 163 -3.56 7.11 15.24
CA ASN A 163 -4.30 7.96 14.29
C ASN A 163 -3.57 9.28 13.97
N LYS A 164 -2.24 9.19 13.84
CA LYS A 164 -1.39 10.29 13.39
C LYS A 164 -0.43 9.78 12.34
N LEU A 165 -0.40 10.48 11.21
CA LEU A 165 0.56 10.26 10.15
C LEU A 165 1.98 10.52 10.67
N LYS A 166 2.86 9.56 10.42
CA LYS A 166 4.29 9.62 10.67
C LYS A 166 5.00 9.28 9.38
N VAL A 167 5.82 10.21 8.94
CA VAL A 167 6.62 10.06 7.73
C VAL A 167 8.07 9.93 8.15
N LYS A 168 8.74 8.90 7.63
CA LYS A 168 10.16 8.70 7.85
C LYS A 168 10.85 8.52 6.51
N THR A 169 11.72 9.46 6.16
CA THR A 169 12.70 9.27 5.08
C THR A 169 13.60 8.08 5.42
N LEU A 170 13.66 7.10 4.52
CA LEU A 170 14.51 5.92 4.66
C LEU A 170 15.92 6.21 4.19
N ASN A 171 16.04 6.84 3.02
CA ASN A 171 17.28 7.31 2.42
C ASN A 171 16.94 8.21 1.22
N ASP A 172 17.96 8.86 0.68
CA ASP A 172 17.91 9.62 -0.56
C ASP A 172 19.17 9.33 -1.41
N ARG A 173 19.16 9.81 -2.65
CA ARG A 173 20.34 9.87 -3.52
C ARG A 173 20.21 10.93 -4.60
N GLU A 174 21.36 11.47 -5.00
CA GLU A 174 21.50 12.49 -6.05
C GLU A 174 22.14 11.92 -7.33
N ASN A 175 22.12 12.73 -8.39
CA ASN A 175 22.71 12.42 -9.71
C ASN A 175 22.16 11.12 -10.33
N VAL A 176 20.90 10.80 -10.02
CA VAL A 176 20.20 9.62 -10.51
C VAL A 176 19.76 9.84 -11.95
N LYS A 177 20.15 8.93 -12.85
CA LYS A 177 19.65 8.88 -14.23
C LYS A 177 18.35 8.08 -14.35
N ASP A 178 18.32 6.94 -13.66
CA ASP A 178 17.18 6.03 -13.62
C ASP A 178 16.67 5.89 -12.18
N TYR A 179 15.44 6.34 -11.96
CA TYR A 179 14.78 6.17 -10.68
C TYR A 179 14.55 4.68 -10.36
N LEU A 180 14.45 4.35 -9.08
CA LEU A 180 14.14 3.01 -8.63
C LEU A 180 12.82 2.59 -9.26
N PRO A 181 12.77 1.47 -10.01
CA PRO A 181 11.55 1.01 -10.68
C PRO A 181 10.64 0.34 -9.64
N LEU A 182 10.18 1.12 -8.67
CA LEU A 182 9.39 0.63 -7.54
C LEU A 182 8.00 0.22 -8.04
N GLY A 183 7.72 -1.09 -7.97
CA GLY A 183 6.41 -1.65 -8.28
C GLY A 183 5.39 -1.43 -7.16
N LEU A 184 4.25 -2.08 -7.28
CA LEU A 184 3.09 -1.96 -6.37
C LEU A 184 2.50 -0.54 -6.33
N SER A 185 2.55 0.17 -7.46
CA SER A 185 1.90 1.49 -7.56
C SER A 185 0.43 1.37 -7.17
N LEU A 186 -0.03 2.29 -6.33
CA LEU A 186 -1.43 2.38 -5.97
C LEU A 186 -2.24 2.93 -7.16
N ASN A 187 -3.42 2.36 -7.36
CA ASN A 187 -4.35 2.83 -8.37
C ASN A 187 -4.93 4.19 -7.94
N ASP A 188 -4.69 5.23 -8.74
CA ASP A 188 -5.48 6.44 -8.63
C ASP A 188 -6.91 6.13 -9.10
N HIS A 189 -7.87 6.48 -8.27
CA HIS A 189 -9.28 6.26 -8.53
C HIS A 189 -9.99 7.50 -9.10
N THR A 190 -9.25 8.54 -9.49
CA THR A 190 -9.79 9.60 -10.35
C THR A 190 -9.81 9.18 -11.82
N ALA A 191 -10.82 9.61 -12.58
CA ALA A 191 -10.86 9.42 -14.02
C ALA A 191 -10.74 10.78 -14.70
N ASN A 192 -9.66 11.01 -15.45
CA ASN A 192 -9.44 12.22 -16.24
C ASN A 192 -9.58 13.53 -15.43
N GLY A 193 -9.06 13.57 -14.19
CA GLY A 193 -9.15 14.75 -13.33
C GLY A 193 -10.57 15.08 -12.86
N LYS A 194 -11.54 14.17 -13.01
CA LYS A 194 -12.88 14.28 -12.45
C LYS A 194 -13.10 13.12 -11.49
N LEU A 195 -13.61 13.45 -10.30
CA LEU A 195 -14.08 12.48 -9.31
C LEU A 195 -15.05 11.49 -9.98
N ASN A 196 -14.56 10.29 -10.27
CA ASN A 196 -15.40 9.22 -10.78
C ASN A 196 -16.28 8.81 -9.61
N ARG A 197 -17.52 9.29 -9.62
CA ARG A 197 -18.39 9.24 -8.44
C ARG A 197 -18.57 7.80 -7.96
N VAL A 198 -18.50 7.71 -6.64
CA VAL A 198 -18.83 6.58 -5.77
C VAL A 198 -17.66 5.61 -5.58
N ILE A 199 -16.99 5.76 -4.44
CA ILE A 199 -16.40 4.62 -3.74
C ILE A 199 -17.52 3.58 -3.59
N LYS A 200 -17.45 2.51 -4.40
CA LYS A 200 -18.46 1.45 -4.48
C LYS A 200 -18.42 0.53 -3.27
#